data_AF-A0A4Q4V3R7-F1
#
_entry.id   AF-A0A4Q4V3R7-F1
#
_cell.length_a   1.000
_cell.length_b   1.000
_cell.length_c   1.000
_cell.angle_alpha   90.00
_cell.angle_beta   90.00
_cell.angle_gamma   90.00
#
_symmetry.space_group_name_H-M   'P 1'
#
loop_
_entity.id
_entity.type
_entity.pdbx_description
1 polymer ?
#
loop_
_entity_poly.entity_id
_entity_poly.type
_entity_poly.pdbx_seq_one_letter_code
_entity_poly.pdbx_strand_id
1 'polypeptide(L)'
;MSDDPIPKDVILKDRFSYPPWFLSLRFNALSRGVWHLIDPDAPDVDRSTGPRRLPTLEEYTAEANAQAKRQYAEALALWQESHEDQAQRGPTPVEPKEKKPQELKEKYELDLKLLAKGTREGS
;
A
#
# COMPACT_ATOMS: atom_id res chain seq x y z
N MET A 1 3.68 26.13 -12.33
CA MET A 1 4.38 24.85 -12.11
C MET A 1 3.63 24.14 -11.00
N SER A 2 3.26 22.87 -11.17
CA SER A 2 2.39 22.20 -10.19
C SER A 2 3.20 21.82 -8.96
N ASP A 3 2.90 22.41 -7.80
CA ASP A 3 3.50 22.10 -6.49
C ASP A 3 3.06 20.72 -5.94
N ASP A 4 2.69 19.78 -6.81
CA ASP A 4 2.27 18.45 -6.40
C ASP A 4 3.51 17.59 -6.08
N PRO A 5 3.68 17.10 -4.84
CA PRO A 5 4.81 16.25 -4.45
C PRO A 5 4.78 14.85 -5.07
N ILE A 6 3.71 14.49 -5.77
CA ILE A 6 3.51 13.19 -6.42
C ILE A 6 3.26 13.42 -7.93
N PRO A 7 3.95 12.72 -8.85
CA PRO A 7 3.73 12.86 -10.29
C PRO A 7 2.30 12.50 -10.72
N LYS A 8 1.73 13.23 -11.70
CA LYS A 8 0.36 12.99 -12.22
C LYS A 8 0.30 11.74 -13.09
N ASP A 9 1.27 11.63 -13.98
CA ASP A 9 1.38 10.53 -14.91
C ASP A 9 2.54 9.64 -14.45
N VAL A 10 2.18 8.49 -13.87
CA VAL A 10 3.12 7.52 -13.32
C VAL A 10 3.29 6.40 -14.34
N ILE A 11 4.23 6.57 -15.27
CA ILE A 11 4.48 5.63 -16.38
C ILE A 11 5.66 4.72 -16.02
N LEU A 12 5.47 3.41 -16.15
CA LEU A 12 6.55 2.43 -16.01
C LEU A 12 7.40 2.46 -17.28
N LYS A 13 8.63 2.98 -17.18
CA LYS A 13 9.53 3.13 -18.33
C LYS A 13 10.33 1.85 -18.59
N ASP A 14 10.89 1.28 -17.53
CA ASP A 14 11.72 0.08 -17.56
C ASP A 14 11.71 -0.66 -16.21
N ARG A 15 12.35 -1.82 -16.16
CA ARG A 15 12.43 -2.66 -14.94
C ARG A 15 13.13 -1.97 -13.75
N PHE A 16 14.08 -1.07 -14.00
CA PHE A 16 14.84 -0.37 -12.96
C PHE A 16 14.04 0.80 -12.37
N SER A 17 13.13 1.36 -13.16
CA SER A 17 12.14 2.35 -12.73
C SER A 17 10.98 1.76 -11.91
N TYR A 18 10.90 0.43 -11.79
CA TYR A 18 9.79 -0.23 -11.08
C TYR A 18 9.64 0.21 -9.62
N PRO A 19 10.68 0.23 -8.77
CA PRO A 19 10.52 0.65 -7.38
C PRO A 19 9.95 2.07 -7.20
N PRO A 20 10.51 3.13 -7.85
CA PRO A 20 9.94 4.46 -7.74
C PRO A 20 8.57 4.61 -8.43
N TRP A 21 8.33 3.90 -9.52
CA TRP A 21 7.02 3.86 -10.19
C TRP A 21 5.95 3.30 -9.27
N PHE A 22 6.21 2.14 -8.65
CA PHE A 22 5.27 1.48 -7.75
C PHE A 22 4.97 2.35 -6.51
N LEU A 23 5.98 2.99 -5.93
CA LEU A 23 5.80 3.91 -4.81
C LEU A 23 4.94 5.13 -5.20
N SER A 24 5.19 5.69 -6.38
CA SER A 24 4.39 6.81 -6.90
C SER A 24 2.93 6.40 -7.08
N LEU A 25 2.68 5.21 -7.63
CA LEU A 25 1.33 4.67 -7.79
C LEU A 25 0.65 4.44 -6.43
N ARG A 26 1.35 3.80 -5.49
CA ARG A 26 0.85 3.50 -4.14
C ARG A 26 0.48 4.77 -3.38
N PHE A 27 1.33 5.79 -3.39
CA PHE A 27 1.03 7.06 -2.69
C PHE A 27 -0.05 7.88 -3.39
N ASN A 28 -0.14 7.84 -4.72
CA ASN A 28 -1.23 8.48 -5.43
C ASN A 28 -2.58 7.82 -5.09
N ALA A 29 -2.61 6.48 -5.08
CA ALA A 29 -3.79 5.71 -4.67
C ALA A 29 -4.21 6.03 -3.23
N LEU A 30 -3.26 6.09 -2.29
CA LEU A 30 -3.53 6.47 -0.91
C LEU A 30 -4.03 7.92 -0.78
N SER A 31 -3.35 8.88 -1.40
CA SER A 31 -3.72 10.29 -1.34
C SER A 31 -5.12 10.58 -1.88
N ARG A 32 -5.57 9.81 -2.87
CA ARG A 32 -6.88 9.96 -3.51
C ARG A 32 -7.93 9.00 -2.96
N GLY A 33 -7.55 8.18 -1.99
CA GLY A 33 -8.40 7.14 -1.40
C GLY A 33 -8.79 6.04 -2.39
N VAL A 34 -8.20 5.93 -3.59
CA VAL A 34 -8.67 5.12 -4.74
C VAL A 34 -8.87 3.65 -4.41
N TRP A 35 -8.27 3.13 -3.33
CA TRP A 35 -8.47 1.76 -2.89
C TRP A 35 -9.94 1.37 -2.69
N HIS A 36 -10.84 2.30 -2.33
CA HIS A 36 -12.29 2.04 -2.27
C HIS A 36 -12.92 1.70 -3.63
N LEU A 37 -12.27 2.04 -4.75
CA LEU A 37 -12.76 1.72 -6.10
C LEU A 37 -12.31 0.36 -6.59
N ILE A 38 -11.34 -0.25 -5.91
CA ILE A 38 -10.76 -1.55 -6.28
C ILE A 38 -11.28 -2.64 -5.34
N ASP A 39 -11.52 -2.29 -4.08
CA ASP A 39 -12.09 -3.19 -3.06
C ASP A 39 -13.61 -2.97 -2.94
N PRO A 40 -14.45 -3.92 -3.37
CA PRO A 40 -15.91 -3.78 -3.29
C PRO A 40 -16.44 -3.75 -1.85
N ASP A 41 -15.64 -4.19 -0.87
CA ASP A 41 -16.02 -4.23 0.55
C ASP A 41 -15.50 -3.03 1.34
N ALA A 42 -14.76 -2.11 0.70
CA ALA A 42 -14.28 -0.90 1.35
C ALA A 42 -15.41 0.13 1.51
N PRO A 43 -15.46 0.86 2.64
CA PRO A 43 -16.46 1.90 2.83
C PRO A 43 -16.26 3.03 1.80
N ASP A 44 -17.37 3.58 1.29
CA ASP A 44 -17.34 4.76 0.43
C ASP A 44 -16.62 5.90 1.15
N VAL A 45 -15.53 6.38 0.55
CA VAL A 45 -14.78 7.54 1.02
C VAL A 45 -14.88 8.66 0.01
N ASP A 46 -15.09 9.87 0.52
CA ASP A 46 -15.09 11.07 -0.31
C ASP A 46 -13.76 11.16 -1.08
N ARG A 47 -13.86 11.12 -2.41
CA ARG A 47 -12.70 11.27 -3.28
C ARG A 47 -12.08 12.64 -3.02
N SER A 48 -10.84 12.66 -2.54
CA SER A 48 -10.10 13.91 -2.40
C SER A 48 -9.86 14.53 -3.78
N THR A 49 -10.52 15.66 -4.05
CA THR A 49 -10.32 16.48 -5.26
C THR A 49 -9.22 17.53 -5.08
N GLY A 50 -8.57 17.57 -3.91
CA GLY A 50 -7.52 18.52 -3.57
C GLY A 50 -6.14 18.16 -4.13
N PRO A 51 -5.12 19.01 -3.86
CA PRO A 51 -3.73 18.73 -4.20
C PRO A 51 -3.29 17.37 -3.64
N ARG A 52 -2.43 16.67 -4.38
CA ARG A 52 -1.93 15.38 -3.92
C ARG A 52 -1.00 15.60 -2.74
N ARG A 53 -1.22 14.88 -1.65
CA ARG A 53 -0.35 14.95 -0.46
C ARG A 53 0.31 13.61 -0.23
N LEU A 54 1.51 13.66 0.31
CA LEU A 54 2.14 12.45 0.83
C LEU A 54 1.29 11.93 2.01
N PRO A 55 1.07 10.62 2.12
CA PRO A 55 0.38 10.06 3.27
C PRO A 55 1.18 10.35 4.53
N THR A 56 0.51 10.59 5.65
CA THR A 56 1.21 10.71 6.94
C THR A 56 1.78 9.35 7.36
N LEU A 57 2.66 9.33 8.36
CA LEU A 57 3.20 8.08 8.89
C LEU A 57 2.08 7.21 9.49
N GLU A 58 1.07 7.84 10.08
CA GLU A 58 -0.13 7.18 10.62
C GLU A 58 -0.95 6.54 9.51
N GLU A 59 -1.21 7.26 8.41
CA GLU A 59 -1.94 6.74 7.25
C GLU A 59 -1.16 5.60 6.56
N TYR A 60 0.15 5.74 6.41
CA TYR A 60 1.02 4.69 5.90
C TYR A 60 0.98 3.43 6.78
N THR A 61 0.95 3.62 8.10
CA THR A 61 0.89 2.52 9.08
C THR A 61 -0.47 1.84 9.06
N ALA A 62 -1.54 2.61 9.03
CA ALA A 62 -2.91 2.11 8.94
C ALA A 62 -3.09 1.24 7.69
N GLU A 63 -2.61 1.71 6.53
CA GLU A 63 -2.64 0.93 5.29
C GLU A 63 -1.81 -0.36 5.40
N ALA A 64 -0.60 -0.28 5.95
CA ALA A 64 0.26 -1.46 6.11
C ALA A 64 -0.39 -2.54 6.99
N ASN A 65 -1.06 -2.13 8.07
CA ASN A 65 -1.80 -3.03 8.94
C ASN A 65 -3.07 -3.57 8.26
N ALA A 66 -3.81 -2.73 7.53
CA ALA A 66 -4.99 -3.16 6.78
C ALA A 66 -4.63 -4.20 5.71
N GLN A 67 -3.53 -3.99 4.98
CA GLN A 67 -3.02 -4.94 4.00
C GLN A 67 -2.62 -6.27 4.66
N ALA A 68 -1.94 -6.22 5.82
CA ALA A 68 -1.57 -7.44 6.54
C ALA A 68 -2.81 -8.24 6.98
N LYS A 69 -3.85 -7.55 7.48
CA LYS A 69 -5.13 -8.18 7.85
C LYS A 69 -5.83 -8.82 6.64
N ARG A 70 -5.85 -8.15 5.49
CA ARG A 70 -6.41 -8.71 4.24
C ARG A 70 -5.66 -9.98 3.81
N GLN A 71 -4.33 -9.92 3.78
CA GLN A 71 -3.49 -11.09 3.45
C GLN A 71 -3.71 -12.25 4.41
N TYR A 72 -3.89 -11.95 5.70
CA TYR A 72 -4.23 -12.96 6.70
C TYR A 72 -5.60 -13.58 6.46
N ALA A 73 -6.62 -12.77 6.18
CA ALA A 73 -7.97 -13.24 5.89
C ALA A 73 -8.01 -14.13 4.63
N GLU A 74 -7.33 -13.73 3.56
CA GLU A 74 -7.17 -14.53 2.34
C GLU A 74 -6.42 -15.84 2.62
N ALA A 75 -5.30 -15.78 3.33
CA ALA A 75 -4.53 -16.98 3.69
C ALA A 75 -5.35 -17.93 4.58
N LEU A 76 -6.15 -17.39 5.50
CA LEU A 76 -7.02 -18.17 6.36
C LEU A 76 -8.14 -18.84 5.57
N ALA A 77 -8.78 -18.12 4.63
CA ALA A 77 -9.80 -18.69 3.75
C ALA A 77 -9.23 -19.84 2.91
N LEU A 78 -8.08 -19.62 2.25
CA LEU A 78 -7.39 -20.66 1.48
C LEU A 78 -6.99 -21.86 2.35
N TRP A 79 -6.53 -21.62 3.58
CA TRP A 79 -6.21 -22.69 4.51
C TRP A 79 -7.46 -23.49 4.91
N GLN A 80 -8.58 -22.81 5.16
CA GLN A 80 -9.87 -23.42 5.50
C GLN A 80 -10.44 -24.26 4.35
N GLU A 81 -10.16 -23.88 3.11
CA GLU A 81 -10.60 -24.58 1.90
C GLU A 81 -9.65 -25.71 1.46
N SER A 82 -8.40 -25.71 1.94
CA SER A 82 -7.35 -26.58 1.39
C SER A 82 -7.64 -28.08 1.48
N HIS A 83 -8.23 -28.57 2.57
CA HIS A 83 -8.54 -29.99 2.79
C HIS A 83 -9.75 -30.14 3.73
N GLU A 84 -10.58 -31.17 3.55
CA GLU A 84 -11.70 -31.44 4.47
C GLU A 84 -11.21 -31.89 5.87
N ASP A 85 -10.09 -32.60 5.93
CA ASP A 85 -9.50 -33.09 7.17
C ASP A 85 -8.52 -32.09 7.78
N GLN A 86 -8.80 -31.64 9.01
CA GLN A 86 -7.98 -30.68 9.74
C GLN A 86 -6.56 -31.20 10.01
N ALA A 87 -6.35 -32.52 10.08
CA ALA A 87 -5.03 -33.12 10.28
C ALA A 87 -4.14 -33.04 9.03
N GLN A 88 -4.73 -32.86 7.85
CA GLN A 88 -4.03 -32.71 6.57
C GLN A 88 -3.75 -31.25 6.24
N ARG A 89 -4.42 -30.31 6.92
CA ARG A 89 -4.14 -28.89 6.83
C ARG A 89 -2.78 -28.62 7.51
N GLY A 90 -1.89 -27.92 6.81
CA GLY A 90 -0.63 -27.43 7.38
C GLY A 90 -0.86 -26.46 8.56
N PRO A 91 0.18 -25.78 9.06
CA PRO A 91 0.00 -24.85 10.17
C PRO A 91 -1.02 -23.75 9.82
N THR A 92 -1.92 -23.46 10.75
CA THR A 92 -2.89 -22.36 10.60
C THR A 92 -2.12 -21.04 10.41
N PRO A 93 -2.55 -20.18 9.47
CA PRO A 93 -2.00 -18.84 9.35
C PRO A 93 -2.05 -18.10 10.69
N VAL A 94 -1.00 -17.33 10.97
CA VAL A 94 -0.88 -16.55 12.21
C VAL A 94 -1.38 -15.14 11.97
N GLU A 95 -2.23 -14.64 12.87
CA GLU A 95 -2.72 -13.26 12.79
C GLU A 95 -1.55 -12.28 12.90
N PRO A 96 -1.43 -11.31 11.97
CA PRO A 96 -0.33 -10.37 11.97
C PRO A 96 -0.47 -9.41 13.14
N LYS A 97 0.63 -9.21 13.87
CA LYS A 97 0.71 -8.18 14.90
C LYS A 97 0.65 -6.80 14.25
N GLU A 98 -0.29 -5.97 14.70
CA GLU A 98 -0.37 -4.57 14.28
C GLU A 98 0.92 -3.83 14.64
N LYS A 99 1.46 -3.12 13.65
CA LYS A 99 2.66 -2.30 13.79
C LYS A 99 2.27 -0.89 14.23
N LYS A 100 3.08 -0.31 15.12
CA LYS A 100 2.98 1.11 15.49
C LYS A 100 3.73 1.99 14.49
N PRO A 101 3.35 3.28 14.35
CA PRO A 101 4.03 4.23 13.48
C PRO A 101 5.56 4.26 13.63
N GLN A 102 6.05 4.17 14.87
CA GLN A 102 7.48 4.19 15.19
C GLN A 102 8.23 3.01 14.56
N GLU A 103 7.57 1.85 14.44
CA GLU A 103 8.16 0.63 13.85
C GLU A 103 8.26 0.70 12.32
N LEU A 104 7.51 1.61 11.68
CA LEU A 104 7.51 1.79 10.23
C LEU A 104 8.21 3.07 9.77
N LYS A 105 8.66 3.91 10.70
CA LYS A 105 9.25 5.22 10.42
C LYS A 105 10.42 5.16 9.44
N GLU A 106 11.39 4.28 9.68
CA GLU A 106 12.57 4.16 8.82
C GLU A 106 12.22 3.74 7.39
N LYS A 107 11.28 2.80 7.25
CA LYS A 107 10.77 2.36 5.95
C LYS A 107 10.04 3.49 5.24
N TYR A 108 9.19 4.21 5.95
CA TYR A 108 8.46 5.36 5.41
C TYR A 108 9.43 6.43 4.88
N GLU A 109 10.44 6.79 5.66
CA GLU A 109 11.46 7.77 5.24
C GLU A 109 12.26 7.30 4.02
N LEU A 110 12.56 6.00 3.93
CA LEU A 110 13.22 5.41 2.78
C LEU A 110 12.34 5.46 1.53
N ASP A 111 11.06 5.10 1.65
CA ASP A 111 10.08 5.16 0.56
C ASP A 111 9.92 6.62 0.05
N LEU A 112 9.89 7.61 0.95
CA LEU A 112 9.88 9.03 0.57
C LEU A 112 11.14 9.45 -0.22
N LYS A 113 12.32 9.00 0.20
CA LYS A 113 13.59 9.29 -0.50
C LYS A 113 13.60 8.65 -1.89
N LEU A 114 13.14 7.41 -2.02
CA LEU A 114 13.05 6.71 -3.30
C LEU A 114 12.08 7.40 -4.27
N LEU A 115 10.93 7.86 -3.77
CA LEU A 115 9.97 8.65 -4.55
C LEU A 115 10.60 9.95 -5.09
N ALA A 116 11.30 10.69 -4.22
CA ALA A 116 11.96 11.94 -4.60
C ALA A 116 13.04 11.71 -5.66
N LYS A 117 13.80 10.60 -5.57
CA LYS A 117 14.82 10.23 -6.56
C LYS A 117 14.19 9.89 -7.92
N GLY A 118 13.12 9.09 -7.93
CA GLY A 118 12.40 8.75 -9.16
C GLY A 118 11.80 9.95 -9.88
N THR A 119 11.42 10.99 -9.12
CA THR A 119 10.89 12.24 -9.70
C THR A 119 11.97 13.08 -10.38
N ARG A 120 13.23 13.05 -9.89
CA ARG A 120 14.36 13.78 -10.49
C ARG A 120 14.89 13.16 -11.77
N GLU A 121 14.86 11.83 -11.88
CA GLU A 121 15.31 11.11 -13.09
C GLU A 121 14.27 11.14 -14.22
N GLY A 122 13.06 11.66 -13.95
CA GLY A 122 11.95 11.76 -14.91
C GLY A 122 11.68 13.16 -15.48
N SER A 123 12.40 14.20 -15.05
CA SER A 123 12.30 15.59 -15.57
C SER A 123 13.33 15.86 -16.66
#